data_AF-A0A9W3D1S9-F1
#
_entry.id   AF-A0A9W3D1S9-F1
#
_cell.length_a   1.000
_cell.length_b   1.000
_cell.length_c   1.000
_cell.angle_alpha   90.00
_cell.angle_beta   90.00
_cell.angle_gamma   90.00
#
_symmetry.space_group_name_H-M   'P 1'
#
loop_
_entity.id
_entity.type
_entity.pdbx_description
1 polymer ?
#
loop_
_entity_poly.entity_id
_entity_poly.type
_entity_poly.pdbx_seq_one_letter_code
_entity_poly.pdbx_strand_id
1 'polypeptide(L)'
;MLASLQRIVSLPDDTSIYCGHEYTLSNSKFALSIEPNNEALQSYAAHVAELRQKKLPTIPTTVKMEKACNPFLRSSNTDIRRALGISETADDAEALGVIRKAKDNFKG
;
A
#
# COMPACT_ATOMS: atom_id res chain seq x y z
N MET A 1 2.63 -1.02 15.11
CA MET A 1 2.53 -0.63 13.69
C MET A 1 1.10 -0.30 13.29
N LEU A 2 0.14 -1.24 13.40
CA LEU A 2 -1.26 -1.01 13.01
C LEU A 2 -1.88 0.27 13.63
N ALA A 3 -1.80 0.43 14.95
CA ALA A 3 -2.33 1.63 15.62
C ALA A 3 -1.71 2.94 15.12
N SER A 4 -0.42 2.94 14.77
CA SER A 4 0.26 4.11 14.22
C SER A 4 -0.29 4.48 12.83
N LEU A 5 -0.51 3.47 11.99
CA LEU A 5 -1.11 3.65 10.66
C LEU A 5 -2.55 4.14 10.77
N GLN A 6 -3.33 3.59 11.70
CA GLN A 6 -4.71 4.02 11.98
C GLN A 6 -4.81 5.51 12.33
N ARG A 7 -3.87 6.03 13.13
CA ARG A 7 -3.80 7.47 13.45
C ARG A 7 -3.50 8.34 12.23
N ILE A 8 -2.71 7.86 11.28
CA ILE A 8 -2.40 8.60 10.04
C ILE A 8 -3.62 8.60 9.12
N VAL A 9 -4.32 7.47 8.96
CA VAL A 9 -5.50 7.40 8.09
C VAL A 9 -6.74 8.08 8.68
N SER A 10 -6.76 8.37 9.98
CA SER A 10 -7.82 9.19 10.58
C SER A 10 -7.72 10.68 10.25
N LEU A 11 -6.62 11.12 9.63
CA LEU A 11 -6.48 12.51 9.15
C LEU A 11 -7.37 12.75 7.91
N PRO A 12 -7.65 14.03 7.58
CA PRO A 12 -8.38 14.39 6.36
C PRO A 12 -7.76 13.79 5.10
N ASP A 13 -8.61 13.41 4.14
CA ASP A 13 -8.21 12.72 2.91
C ASP A 13 -7.24 13.52 2.03
N ASP A 14 -7.32 14.84 2.07
CA ASP A 14 -6.43 15.79 1.38
C ASP A 14 -5.10 16.04 2.08
N THR A 15 -4.87 15.43 3.25
CA THR A 15 -3.60 15.56 3.98
C THR A 15 -2.46 14.96 3.17
N SER A 16 -1.46 15.79 2.85
CA SER A 16 -0.21 15.37 2.21
C SER A 16 0.68 14.56 3.16
N ILE A 17 1.22 13.44 2.68
CA ILE A 17 2.14 12.58 3.42
C ILE A 17 3.54 12.70 2.81
N TYR A 18 4.49 13.16 3.63
CA TYR A 18 5.91 13.26 3.29
C TYR A 18 6.68 12.16 4.03
N CYS A 19 6.96 11.05 3.35
CA CYS A 19 7.71 9.93 3.93
C CYS A 19 9.23 10.06 3.69
N GLY A 20 10.02 9.32 4.48
CA GLY A 20 11.49 9.49 4.50
C GLY A 20 12.25 8.84 3.33
N HIS A 21 11.59 8.08 2.46
CA HIS A 21 12.27 7.30 1.40
C HIS A 21 11.44 7.20 0.12
N GLU A 22 12.11 7.21 -1.03
CA GLU A 22 11.50 7.05 -2.36
C GLU A 22 11.33 5.55 -2.70
N TYR A 23 10.39 4.88 -2.02
CA TYR A 23 10.07 3.46 -2.21
C TYR A 23 8.78 3.21 -2.98
N THR A 24 8.14 4.25 -3.51
CA THR A 24 6.79 4.17 -4.06
C THR A 24 6.69 3.19 -5.22
N LEU A 25 7.70 3.15 -6.12
CA LEU A 25 7.72 2.21 -7.25
C LEU A 25 7.81 0.76 -6.79
N SER A 26 8.75 0.40 -5.91
CA SER A 26 8.86 -0.99 -5.43
C SER A 26 7.66 -1.39 -4.57
N ASN A 27 7.09 -0.46 -3.80
CA ASN A 27 5.85 -0.67 -3.06
C ASN A 27 4.66 -0.93 -3.99
N SER A 28 4.54 -0.19 -5.10
CA SER A 28 3.45 -0.36 -6.06
C SER A 28 3.51 -1.73 -6.76
N LYS A 29 4.72 -2.24 -7.07
CA LYS A 29 4.90 -3.59 -7.63
C LYS A 29 4.44 -4.68 -6.68
N PHE A 30 4.77 -4.56 -5.39
CA PHE A 30 4.28 -5.48 -4.38
C PHE A 30 2.76 -5.40 -4.21
N ALA A 31 2.20 -4.19 -4.16
CA ALA A 31 0.76 -4.02 -4.04
C ALA A 31 0.01 -4.66 -5.23
N LEU A 32 0.51 -4.48 -6.46
CA LEU A 32 -0.09 -5.06 -7.66
C LEU A 32 0.01 -6.59 -7.72
N SER A 33 1.00 -7.20 -7.06
CA SER A 33 1.11 -8.67 -7.04
C SER A 33 0.06 -9.33 -6.16
N ILE A 34 -0.54 -8.60 -5.22
CA ILE A 34 -1.56 -9.11 -4.28
C ILE A 34 -2.95 -8.50 -4.48
N GLU A 35 -3.06 -7.34 -5.11
CA GLU A 35 -4.34 -6.68 -5.43
C GLU A 35 -4.37 -6.21 -6.90
N PRO A 36 -4.21 -7.12 -7.90
CA PRO A 36 -4.01 -6.75 -9.30
C PRO A 36 -5.21 -6.06 -9.94
N ASN A 37 -6.42 -6.22 -9.39
CA ASN A 37 -7.66 -5.67 -9.95
C ASN A 37 -8.05 -4.30 -9.37
N ASN A 38 -7.22 -3.71 -8.50
CA ASN A 38 -7.48 -2.39 -7.94
C ASN A 38 -7.12 -1.29 -8.97
N GLU A 39 -8.13 -0.76 -9.65
CA GLU A 39 -7.96 0.26 -10.71
C GLU A 39 -7.27 1.54 -10.21
N ALA A 40 -7.52 1.95 -8.96
CA ALA A 40 -6.85 3.10 -8.36
C ALA A 40 -5.35 2.83 -8.19
N LEU A 41 -5.00 1.63 -7.73
CA LEU A 41 -3.61 1.19 -7.60
C LEU A 41 -2.92 1.05 -8.96
N GLN A 42 -3.59 0.49 -9.97
CA GLN A 42 -3.05 0.41 -11.33
C GLN A 42 -2.73 1.80 -11.88
N SER A 43 -3.68 2.73 -11.80
CA SER A 43 -3.51 4.11 -12.25
C SER A 43 -2.36 4.80 -11.51
N TYR A 44 -2.31 4.64 -10.19
CA TYR A 44 -1.25 5.22 -9.37
C TYR A 44 0.12 4.62 -9.68
N ALA A 45 0.22 3.30 -9.84
CA ALA A 45 1.47 2.61 -10.17
C ALA A 45 2.02 3.03 -11.55
N ALA A 46 1.14 3.21 -12.54
CA ALA A 46 1.52 3.72 -13.86
C ALA A 46 2.10 5.14 -13.75
N HIS A 47 1.42 6.03 -13.02
CA HIS A 47 1.90 7.40 -12.79
C HIS A 47 3.25 7.43 -12.06
N VAL A 48 3.41 6.60 -11.02
CA VAL A 48 4.66 6.43 -10.29
C VAL A 48 5.78 5.95 -11.22
N ALA A 49 5.52 4.98 -12.10
CA ALA A 49 6.50 4.51 -13.06
C ALA A 49 6.96 5.61 -14.02
N GLU A 50 6.04 6.42 -14.55
CA GLU A 50 6.37 7.55 -15.43
C GLU A 50 7.25 8.60 -14.72
N LEU A 51 6.91 8.96 -13.48
CA LEU A 51 7.71 9.91 -12.68
C LEU A 51 9.12 9.37 -12.44
N ARG A 52 9.24 8.10 -12.04
CA ARG A 52 10.54 7.48 -11.75
C ARG A 52 11.39 7.28 -13.00
N GLN A 53 10.80 7.00 -14.16
CA GLN A 53 11.53 7.00 -15.44
C GLN A 53 12.18 8.36 -15.75
N LYS A 54 11.50 9.45 -15.36
CA LYS A 54 12.00 10.82 -15.47
C LYS A 54 12.87 11.26 -14.28
N LYS A 55 13.19 10.34 -13.36
CA LYS A 55 13.92 10.60 -12.09
C LYS A 55 13.24 11.62 -11.17
N LEU A 56 11.94 11.88 -11.35
CA LEU A 56 11.16 12.77 -10.50
C LEU A 56 10.71 12.07 -9.22
N PRO A 57 10.58 12.79 -8.09
CA PRO A 57 10.02 12.23 -6.87
C PRO A 57 8.54 11.91 -7.04
N THR A 58 8.03 10.97 -6.23
CA THR A 58 6.61 10.65 -6.15
C THR A 58 5.99 11.01 -4.80
N ILE A 59 6.76 11.75 -4.00
CA ILE A 59 6.36 12.30 -2.70
C ILE A 59 6.16 13.81 -2.88
N PRO A 60 5.11 14.42 -2.30
CA PRO A 60 4.13 13.80 -1.37
C PRO A 60 3.08 12.92 -2.07
N THR A 61 2.53 11.99 -1.28
CA THR A 61 1.25 11.30 -1.54
C THR A 61 0.15 11.95 -0.67
N THR A 62 -1.08 11.44 -0.69
CA THR A 62 -2.18 11.89 0.17
C THR A 62 -2.77 10.74 0.98
N VAL A 63 -3.41 11.06 2.11
CA VAL A 63 -4.16 10.05 2.91
C VAL A 63 -5.18 9.32 2.04
N LYS A 64 -5.90 10.03 1.16
CA LYS A 64 -6.85 9.42 0.21
C LYS A 64 -6.18 8.37 -0.68
N MET A 65 -5.03 8.71 -1.26
CA MET A 65 -4.30 7.79 -2.15
C MET A 65 -3.79 6.57 -1.38
N GLU A 66 -3.23 6.79 -0.18
CA GLU A 66 -2.73 5.69 0.65
C GLU A 66 -3.87 4.74 1.09
N LYS A 67 -5.05 5.25 1.47
CA LYS A 67 -6.23 4.40 1.76
C LYS A 67 -6.67 3.56 0.56
N ALA A 68 -6.58 4.13 -0.65
CA ALA A 68 -7.00 3.47 -1.88
C ALA A 68 -6.00 2.38 -2.34
N CYS A 69 -4.70 2.60 -2.14
CA CYS A 69 -3.66 1.83 -2.84
C CYS A 69 -2.70 1.07 -1.91
N ASN A 70 -2.56 1.45 -0.64
CA ASN A 70 -1.55 0.87 0.25
C ASN A 70 -2.07 -0.42 0.91
N PRO A 71 -1.46 -1.59 0.66
CA PRO A 71 -1.95 -2.85 1.20
C PRO A 71 -1.86 -2.92 2.73
N PHE A 72 -0.93 -2.17 3.36
CA PHE A 72 -0.82 -2.09 4.82
C PHE A 72 -1.97 -1.33 5.49
N LEU A 73 -2.70 -0.49 4.73
CA LEU A 73 -3.88 0.23 5.19
C LEU A 73 -5.18 -0.48 4.83
N ARG A 74 -5.07 -1.56 4.05
CA ARG A 74 -6.19 -2.35 3.51
C ARG A 74 -6.14 -3.78 4.03
N SER A 75 -5.63 -4.00 5.23
CA SER A 75 -5.46 -5.34 5.82
C SER A 75 -6.78 -6.11 6.03
N SER A 76 -7.92 -5.42 6.06
CA SER A 76 -9.26 -6.00 6.11
C SER A 76 -9.85 -6.34 4.73
N ASN A 77 -9.18 -5.97 3.63
CA ASN A 77 -9.66 -6.24 2.27
C ASN A 77 -9.61 -7.74 1.95
N THR A 78 -10.74 -8.26 1.47
CA THR A 78 -10.92 -9.69 1.16
C THR A 78 -9.99 -10.18 0.07
N ASP A 79 -9.71 -9.39 -0.96
CA ASP A 79 -8.85 -9.80 -2.08
C ASP A 79 -7.39 -9.91 -1.64
N ILE A 80 -6.89 -8.95 -0.86
CA ILE A 80 -5.57 -9.01 -0.24
C ILE A 80 -5.44 -10.23 0.67
N ARG A 81 -6.44 -10.46 1.53
CA ARG A 81 -6.44 -11.61 2.44
C ARG A 81 -6.42 -12.93 1.68
N ARG A 82 -7.24 -13.06 0.62
CA ARG A 82 -7.29 -14.23 -0.25
C ARG A 82 -5.97 -14.47 -0.98
N ALA A 83 -5.37 -13.42 -1.55
CA ALA A 83 -4.10 -13.50 -2.27
C ALA A 83 -2.93 -13.99 -1.39
N LEU A 84 -2.98 -13.69 -0.09
CA LEU A 84 -1.96 -14.06 0.89
C LEU A 84 -2.33 -15.25 1.78
N GLY A 85 -3.48 -15.89 1.56
CA GLY A 85 -3.96 -17.01 2.39
C GLY A 85 -4.21 -16.62 3.85
N ILE A 86 -4.57 -15.37 4.12
CA ILE A 86 -4.90 -14.88 5.45
C ILE A 86 -6.32 -15.33 5.82
N SER A 87 -6.50 -15.90 7.01
CA SER A 87 -7.81 -16.32 7.51
C SER A 87 -8.81 -15.16 7.56
N GLU A 88 -10.08 -15.42 7.24
CA GLU A 88 -11.16 -14.45 7.44
C GLU A 88 -11.36 -14.09 8.91
N THR A 89 -11.02 -15.00 9.83
CA THR A 89 -11.11 -14.79 11.27
C THR A 89 -9.89 -14.09 11.87
N ALA A 90 -8.81 -13.91 11.09
CA ALA A 90 -7.62 -13.20 11.55
C ALA A 90 -7.96 -11.74 11.83
N ASP A 91 -7.43 -11.19 12.92
CA ASP A 91 -7.56 -9.76 13.17
C ASP A 91 -6.65 -8.95 12.21
N ASP A 92 -6.87 -7.64 12.16
CA ASP A 92 -6.10 -6.77 11.25
C ASP A 92 -4.62 -6.66 11.61
N ALA A 93 -4.23 -6.92 12.86
CA ALA A 93 -2.84 -6.88 13.28
C ALA A 93 -2.08 -8.13 12.80
N GLU A 94 -2.72 -9.30 12.87
CA GLU A 94 -2.24 -10.54 12.29
C GLU A 94 -2.13 -10.43 10.77
N ALA A 95 -3.19 -9.94 10.11
CA ALA A 95 -3.20 -9.72 8.66
C ALA A 95 -2.06 -8.78 8.23
N LEU A 96 -1.88 -7.66 8.93
CA LEU A 96 -0.77 -6.73 8.70
C LEU A 96 0.60 -7.42 8.83
N GLY A 97 0.77 -8.30 9.80
CA GLY A 97 1.98 -9.09 10.00
C GLY A 97 2.29 -10.00 8.82
N VAL A 98 1.27 -10.67 8.27
CA VAL A 98 1.42 -11.51 7.07
C VAL A 98 1.78 -10.68 5.84
N ILE A 99 1.07 -9.56 5.61
CA ILE A 99 1.37 -8.64 4.50
C ILE A 99 2.81 -8.13 4.58
N ARG A 100 3.30 -7.80 5.80
CA ARG A 100 4.69 -7.37 6.00
C ARG A 100 5.69 -8.46 5.64
N LYS A 101 5.50 -9.68 6.15
CA LYS A 101 6.36 -10.83 5.82
C LYS A 101 6.35 -11.14 4.32
N ALA A 102 5.20 -11.02 3.66
CA ALA A 102 5.10 -11.19 2.22
C ALA A 102 5.94 -10.14 1.47
N LYS A 103 5.85 -8.86 1.88
CA LYS A 103 6.66 -7.79 1.30
C LYS A 103 8.15 -7.96 1.54
N ASP A 104 8.55 -8.43 2.72
CA ASP A 104 9.96 -8.66 3.06
C ASP A 104 10.62 -9.71 2.15
N ASN A 105 9.84 -10.70 1.71
CA ASN A 105 10.30 -11.77 0.83
C ASN A 105 10.02 -11.50 -0.66
N PHE A 106 9.37 -10.37 -0.99
CA PHE A 106 9.02 -10.03 -2.37
C PHE A 106 10.25 -9.55 -3.15
N LYS A 107 10.53 -10.19 -4.28
CA LYS A 107 11.56 -9.78 -5.23
C LYS A 107 10.88 -9.26 -6.49
N GLY A 108 10.82 -7.93 -6.67
CA GLY A 108 10.18 -7.27 -7.80
C GLY A 108 10.82 -5.95 -8.20
#